data_AF-A0A6C1PI01-F1
#
_entry.id   AF-A0A6C1PI01-F1
#
_cell.length_a   1.000
_cell.length_b   1.000
_cell.length_c   1.000
_cell.angle_alpha   90.00
_cell.angle_beta   90.00
_cell.angle_gamma   90.00
#
_symmetry.space_group_name_H-M   'P 1'
#
loop_
_entity.id
_entity.type
_entity.pdbx_description
1 polymer ?
#
loop_
_entity_poly.entity_id
_entity_poly.type
_entity_poly.pdbx_seq_one_letter_code
_entity_poly.pdbx_strand_id
1 'polypeptide(L)'
;APYTYGSERDEITLWCSFGQFVHGRYEASRQYQSVVDQRSIHDTARGAIAGRRMVGVNGRGEFIQDYLAPRESRHITGRTVVDYHDVLAGRVFPDTVLRCKSNVDIKGMASSRAVMCGYVEEGFLRNFVMSIPYSALTPATLSNVLVVGKAYSITHDGISMARMQPDMIQLGTVAGIVMAEAVSATRAAVSLHELDVKDLQRRLFETELLIEGDLPTGTDDERVPPDTDDALADLVDRVVSCPPEPDEWARLFMAGDRAAERLRTATKRVEWLRPTAAQLLCALGDRSGAGVLLREVDSLIADGLPELAGGRRHDMPDHGWAPRPVYLLCALAECGELAIVDRLERIAELLTLDRAVSDHRFNYVYAFAYAGERLANPALIPVIRRVANDRAIRGSLIARGADLRLSKEYIGERFAYLELSLARALARCGDPGGYRTLIDYTGEMRLYLARSARAELRDIAGVDHAYDRSRWTAWLAAAEKAGLAPIPYTTRHA
;
A
#
# COMPACT_ATOMS: atom_id res chain seq x y z
N ALA A 1 2.04 -22.73 -1.95
CA ALA A 1 2.84 -21.66 -1.31
C ALA A 1 1.91 -20.56 -0.79
N PRO A 2 2.20 -19.98 0.39
CA PRO A 2 1.53 -18.77 0.86
C PRO A 2 1.66 -17.61 -0.14
N TYR A 3 0.72 -16.66 -0.09
CA TYR A 3 0.74 -15.47 -0.95
C TYR A 3 -0.04 -14.32 -0.32
N THR A 4 0.27 -13.09 -0.75
CA THR A 4 -0.54 -11.89 -0.52
C THR A 4 -1.27 -11.48 -1.81
N TYR A 5 -2.32 -10.66 -1.71
CA TYR A 5 -3.07 -10.17 -2.86
C TYR A 5 -3.40 -8.69 -2.70
N GLY A 6 -2.92 -7.86 -3.63
CA GLY A 6 -3.03 -6.40 -3.49
C GLY A 6 -2.35 -5.90 -2.22
N SER A 7 -2.92 -4.86 -1.60
CA SER A 7 -2.45 -4.26 -0.34
C SER A 7 -2.52 -5.17 0.91
N GLU A 8 -2.91 -6.45 0.76
CA GLU A 8 -3.19 -7.43 1.82
C GLU A 8 -4.32 -7.02 2.77
N ARG A 9 -4.21 -5.84 3.40
CA ARG A 9 -5.21 -5.22 4.29
C ARG A 9 -6.56 -5.04 3.62
N ASP A 10 -6.58 -4.49 2.41
CA ASP A 10 -7.81 -4.08 1.72
C ASP A 10 -8.17 -5.01 0.56
N GLU A 11 -7.28 -5.95 0.24
CA GLU A 11 -7.32 -6.75 -0.98
C GLU A 11 -7.41 -5.91 -2.28
N ILE A 12 -7.03 -4.64 -2.20
CA ILE A 12 -7.02 -3.70 -3.33
C ILE A 12 -5.77 -3.95 -4.14
N THR A 13 -5.94 -4.27 -5.42
CA THR A 13 -4.82 -4.29 -6.36
C THR A 13 -4.60 -2.91 -6.97
N LEU A 14 -3.44 -2.72 -7.59
CA LEU A 14 -3.22 -1.61 -8.52
C LEU A 14 -4.33 -1.57 -9.58
N TRP A 15 -4.67 -0.36 -10.06
CA TRP A 15 -5.74 -0.12 -11.02
C TRP A 15 -5.51 -0.95 -12.28
N CYS A 16 -6.55 -1.67 -12.72
CA CYS A 16 -6.50 -2.37 -13.99
C CYS A 16 -6.37 -1.37 -15.15
N SER A 17 -5.73 -1.81 -16.23
CA SER A 17 -5.81 -1.12 -17.52
C SER A 17 -6.83 -1.81 -18.40
N PHE A 18 -7.71 -1.02 -18.99
CA PHE A 18 -8.55 -1.46 -20.10
C PHE A 18 -8.52 -0.43 -21.23
N GLY A 19 -7.32 0.09 -21.52
CA GLY A 19 -7.13 1.25 -22.40
C GLY A 19 -7.15 0.90 -23.88
N GLN A 20 -7.71 1.78 -24.71
CA GLN A 20 -7.72 1.62 -26.16
C GLN A 20 -6.38 1.90 -26.81
N PHE A 21 -5.87 0.97 -27.61
CA PHE A 21 -4.77 1.27 -28.53
C PHE A 21 -5.29 2.17 -29.65
N VAL A 22 -4.77 3.39 -29.70
CA VAL A 22 -5.04 4.31 -30.79
C VAL A 22 -4.04 3.99 -31.91
N HIS A 23 -4.56 3.70 -33.12
CA HIS A 23 -3.70 3.44 -34.27
C HIS A 23 -2.66 4.55 -34.45
N GLY A 24 -1.39 4.19 -34.65
CA GLY A 24 -0.28 5.13 -34.74
C GLY A 24 0.28 5.62 -33.40
N ARG A 25 -0.24 5.16 -32.25
CA ARG A 25 0.36 5.39 -30.93
C ARG A 25 0.85 4.06 -30.33
N TYR A 26 2.04 4.10 -29.74
CA TYR A 26 2.63 2.96 -29.03
C TYR A 26 1.99 2.72 -27.65
N GLU A 27 1.33 3.74 -27.09
CA GLU A 27 0.70 3.68 -25.78
C GLU A 27 -0.82 3.49 -25.88
N ALA A 28 -1.35 2.64 -25.00
CA ALA A 28 -2.79 2.53 -24.79
C ALA A 28 -3.36 3.81 -24.17
N SER A 29 -4.63 4.09 -24.44
CA SER A 29 -5.36 5.21 -23.86
C SER A 29 -5.46 5.04 -22.33
N ARG A 30 -5.36 6.14 -21.58
CA ARG A 30 -5.38 6.13 -20.12
C ARG A 30 -6.76 5.75 -19.60
N GLN A 31 -6.90 4.53 -19.11
CA GLN A 31 -8.05 4.09 -18.32
C GLN A 31 -7.56 3.24 -17.14
N TYR A 32 -7.11 3.93 -16.10
CA TYR A 32 -6.52 3.33 -14.90
C TYR A 32 -7.27 3.86 -13.69
N GLN A 33 -8.45 3.32 -13.40
CA GLN A 33 -9.35 3.95 -12.43
C GLN A 33 -10.02 2.98 -11.46
N SER A 34 -10.05 1.67 -11.74
CA SER A 34 -10.78 0.71 -10.90
C SER A 34 -9.97 -0.53 -10.57
N VAL A 35 -10.35 -1.18 -9.47
CA VAL A 35 -9.86 -2.50 -9.08
C VAL A 35 -10.70 -3.56 -9.77
N VAL A 36 -10.04 -4.64 -10.19
CA VAL A 36 -10.71 -5.86 -10.63
C VAL A 36 -10.07 -7.07 -9.98
N ASP A 37 -10.87 -7.83 -9.24
CA ASP A 37 -10.44 -9.04 -8.57
C ASP A 37 -10.41 -10.22 -9.55
N GLN A 38 -9.22 -10.52 -10.06
CA GLN A 38 -9.01 -11.61 -11.03
C GLN A 38 -9.16 -13.01 -10.45
N ARG A 39 -9.34 -13.14 -9.12
CA ARG A 39 -9.67 -14.42 -8.50
C ARG A 39 -11.11 -14.84 -8.81
N SER A 40 -11.91 -13.96 -9.42
CA SER A 40 -13.29 -14.22 -9.82
C SER A 40 -13.55 -13.83 -11.27
N ILE A 41 -14.10 -14.79 -12.01
CA ILE A 41 -14.61 -14.54 -13.36
C ILE A 41 -15.75 -13.51 -13.36
N HIS A 42 -16.53 -13.43 -12.29
CA HIS A 42 -17.65 -12.48 -12.19
C HIS A 42 -17.16 -11.05 -12.02
N ASP A 43 -16.12 -10.83 -11.20
CA ASP A 43 -15.57 -9.48 -11.01
C ASP A 43 -14.75 -9.05 -12.23
N THR A 44 -14.07 -10.00 -12.88
CA THR A 44 -13.44 -9.79 -14.20
C THR A 44 -14.47 -9.37 -15.25
N ALA A 45 -15.60 -10.07 -15.34
CA ALA A 45 -16.69 -9.72 -16.26
C ALA A 45 -17.33 -8.36 -15.92
N ARG A 46 -17.55 -8.06 -14.63
CA ARG A 46 -18.00 -6.75 -14.15
C ARG A 46 -17.05 -5.66 -14.63
N GLY A 47 -15.75 -5.80 -14.39
CA GLY A 47 -14.72 -4.84 -14.79
C GLY A 47 -14.74 -4.58 -16.30
N ALA A 48 -14.79 -5.64 -17.11
CA ALA A 48 -14.88 -5.52 -18.56
C ALA A 48 -16.18 -4.84 -19.03
N ILE A 49 -17.34 -5.20 -18.47
CA ILE A 49 -18.63 -4.63 -18.84
C ILE A 49 -18.71 -3.15 -18.43
N ALA A 50 -18.29 -2.81 -17.21
CA ALA A 50 -18.25 -1.45 -16.70
C ALA A 50 -17.28 -0.59 -17.52
N GLY A 51 -16.08 -1.11 -17.80
CA GLY A 51 -15.05 -0.42 -18.59
C GLY A 51 -15.50 -0.08 -20.00
N ARG A 52 -16.23 -0.98 -20.69
CA ARG A 52 -16.81 -0.71 -22.03
C ARG A 52 -17.86 0.42 -22.06
N ARG A 53 -18.31 0.89 -20.90
CA ARG A 53 -19.26 2.01 -20.78
C ARG A 53 -18.57 3.32 -20.40
N MET A 54 -17.29 3.28 -20.09
CA MET A 54 -16.51 4.51 -19.95
C MET A 54 -16.33 5.13 -21.33
N VAL A 55 -16.67 6.40 -21.45
CA VAL A 55 -16.24 7.17 -22.62
C VAL A 55 -14.71 7.28 -22.55
N GLY A 56 -14.02 7.12 -23.68
CA GLY A 56 -12.54 7.02 -23.76
C GLY A 56 -11.80 8.20 -23.13
N VAL A 57 -10.47 8.24 -23.25
CA VAL A 57 -9.67 9.40 -22.80
C VAL A 57 -10.30 10.70 -23.33
N ASN A 58 -10.68 11.60 -22.41
CA ASN A 58 -11.34 12.86 -22.71
C ASN A 58 -12.70 12.75 -23.43
N GLY A 59 -13.42 11.64 -23.26
CA GLY A 59 -14.79 11.50 -23.77
C GLY A 59 -14.90 11.18 -25.26
N ARG A 60 -13.85 10.65 -25.91
CA ARG A 60 -13.84 10.42 -27.38
C ARG A 60 -13.53 8.95 -27.75
N GLY A 61 -14.29 8.39 -28.70
CA GLY A 61 -13.97 7.14 -29.42
C GLY A 61 -14.98 5.99 -29.28
N GLU A 62 -15.01 5.09 -30.28
CA GLU A 62 -15.67 3.78 -30.22
C GLU A 62 -14.77 2.77 -29.50
N PHE A 63 -15.33 2.07 -28.50
CA PHE A 63 -14.59 1.37 -27.47
C PHE A 63 -14.55 -0.15 -27.70
N ILE A 64 -13.67 -0.62 -28.58
CA ILE A 64 -13.40 -2.06 -28.75
C ILE A 64 -12.12 -2.38 -28.00
N GLN A 65 -12.26 -3.04 -26.84
CA GLN A 65 -11.16 -3.54 -26.02
C GLN A 65 -11.41 -4.99 -25.61
N ASP A 66 -10.36 -5.80 -25.76
CA ASP A 66 -10.45 -7.27 -25.63
C ASP A 66 -9.67 -7.81 -24.43
N TYR A 67 -8.72 -7.02 -23.88
CA TYR A 67 -7.87 -7.48 -22.78
C TYR A 67 -7.87 -6.52 -21.59
N LEU A 68 -8.53 -6.95 -20.50
CA LEU A 68 -8.44 -6.31 -19.20
C LEU A 68 -7.09 -6.66 -18.56
N ALA A 69 -6.14 -5.73 -18.64
CA ALA A 69 -4.77 -5.93 -18.18
C ALA A 69 -4.64 -5.59 -16.67
N PRO A 70 -4.43 -6.59 -15.79
CA PRO A 70 -4.15 -6.34 -14.38
C PRO A 70 -2.74 -5.76 -14.24
N ARG A 71 -2.54 -4.81 -13.32
CA ARG A 71 -1.19 -4.34 -12.95
C ARG A 71 -0.55 -5.18 -11.85
N GLU A 72 -1.37 -5.95 -11.15
CA GLU A 72 -0.98 -6.71 -9.98
C GLU A 72 -1.93 -7.90 -9.81
N SER A 73 -1.47 -8.94 -9.13
CA SER A 73 -2.31 -10.07 -8.75
C SER A 73 -1.88 -10.64 -7.38
N ARG A 74 -1.59 -11.94 -7.31
CA ARG A 74 -0.99 -12.57 -6.12
C ARG A 74 0.51 -12.34 -6.12
N HIS A 75 1.09 -12.09 -4.96
CA HIS A 75 2.54 -12.16 -4.74
C HIS A 75 2.86 -13.39 -3.91
N ILE A 76 3.52 -14.37 -4.51
CA ILE A 76 3.85 -15.63 -3.85
C ILE A 76 4.98 -15.38 -2.86
N THR A 77 4.81 -15.80 -1.60
CA THR A 77 5.84 -15.63 -0.57
C THR A 77 7.07 -16.46 -0.92
N GLY A 78 8.14 -15.75 -1.28
CA GLY A 78 9.47 -16.26 -1.55
C GLY A 78 10.31 -16.40 -0.28
N ARG A 79 11.57 -16.80 -0.45
CA ARG A 79 12.56 -16.82 0.64
C ARG A 79 12.94 -15.40 1.11
N THR A 80 12.76 -14.41 0.25
CA THR A 80 12.84 -12.98 0.56
C THR A 80 11.58 -12.29 0.03
N VAL A 81 10.99 -11.35 0.77
CA VAL A 81 9.94 -10.45 0.28
C VAL A 81 10.58 -9.09 0.09
N VAL A 82 10.59 -8.58 -1.14
CA VAL A 82 11.05 -7.20 -1.41
C VAL A 82 9.93 -6.25 -1.01
N ASP A 83 10.21 -5.26 -0.17
CA ASP A 83 9.20 -4.29 0.29
C ASP A 83 9.42 -2.87 -0.27
N TYR A 84 8.56 -1.93 0.13
CA TYR A 84 8.65 -0.55 -0.34
C TYR A 84 9.90 0.17 0.19
N HIS A 85 10.37 -0.19 1.39
CA HIS A 85 11.59 0.36 1.97
C HIS A 85 12.83 -0.08 1.22
N ASP A 86 12.92 -1.37 0.84
CA ASP A 86 14.01 -1.89 0.02
C ASP A 86 14.14 -1.10 -1.29
N VAL A 87 12.99 -0.76 -1.90
CA VAL A 87 12.92 -0.02 -3.16
C VAL A 87 13.38 1.43 -2.98
N LEU A 88 12.84 2.14 -1.98
CA LEU A 88 13.21 3.54 -1.72
C LEU A 88 14.67 3.68 -1.27
N ALA A 89 15.18 2.74 -0.47
CA ALA A 89 16.57 2.72 -0.02
C ALA A 89 17.56 2.34 -1.14
N GLY A 90 17.07 1.87 -2.28
CA GLY A 90 17.88 1.40 -3.40
C GLY A 90 18.66 0.11 -3.07
N ARG A 91 18.06 -0.77 -2.25
CA ARG A 91 18.75 -1.92 -1.68
C ARG A 91 19.34 -2.82 -2.76
N VAL A 92 20.59 -3.25 -2.55
CA VAL A 92 21.24 -4.30 -3.35
C VAL A 92 21.33 -5.57 -2.52
N PHE A 93 20.70 -6.64 -3.00
CA PHE A 93 20.78 -7.94 -2.33
C PHE A 93 22.01 -8.73 -2.80
N PRO A 94 22.67 -9.51 -1.93
CA PRO A 94 23.80 -10.35 -2.34
C PRO A 94 23.46 -11.35 -3.46
N ASP A 95 22.21 -11.81 -3.51
CA ASP A 95 21.68 -12.74 -4.50
C ASP A 95 20.87 -12.03 -5.61
N THR A 96 21.16 -10.76 -5.89
CA THR A 96 20.52 -10.00 -6.98
C THR A 96 20.69 -10.70 -8.33
N VAL A 97 19.60 -10.81 -9.08
CA VAL A 97 19.56 -11.39 -10.44
C VAL A 97 18.99 -10.44 -11.50
N LEU A 98 18.36 -9.35 -11.08
CA LEU A 98 17.89 -8.30 -11.98
C LEU A 98 17.89 -6.94 -11.29
N ARG A 99 18.24 -5.89 -12.03
CA ARG A 99 18.18 -4.51 -11.58
C ARG A 99 17.17 -3.74 -12.42
N CYS A 100 16.19 -3.13 -11.75
CA CYS A 100 15.10 -2.39 -12.37
C CYS A 100 15.28 -0.90 -12.07
N LYS A 101 14.89 -0.03 -13.01
CA LYS A 101 14.96 1.42 -12.83
C LYS A 101 13.66 2.07 -13.25
N SER A 102 12.97 2.70 -12.31
CA SER A 102 11.71 3.40 -12.55
C SER A 102 11.51 4.51 -11.50
N ASN A 103 10.51 5.35 -11.69
CA ASN A 103 9.95 6.17 -10.62
C ASN A 103 8.91 5.39 -9.80
N VAL A 104 8.52 5.92 -8.64
CA VAL A 104 7.44 5.38 -7.79
C VAL A 104 6.09 5.59 -8.47
N ASP A 105 5.54 4.55 -9.09
CA ASP A 105 4.30 4.60 -9.89
C ASP A 105 3.24 3.61 -9.40
N ILE A 106 2.72 3.77 -8.17
CA ILE A 106 1.77 2.82 -7.56
C ILE A 106 0.55 2.59 -8.46
N LYS A 107 -0.07 3.64 -9.02
CA LYS A 107 -1.31 3.49 -9.83
C LYS A 107 -2.38 2.71 -9.06
N GLY A 108 -2.60 3.10 -7.81
CA GLY A 108 -3.38 2.37 -6.82
C GLY A 108 -3.50 3.15 -5.52
N MET A 109 -4.25 2.62 -4.57
CA MET A 109 -4.12 3.00 -3.16
C MET A 109 -2.73 2.58 -2.68
N ALA A 110 -1.97 3.49 -2.07
CA ALA A 110 -0.81 3.06 -1.31
C ALA A 110 -1.25 2.44 0.03
N SER A 111 -0.41 1.58 0.60
CA SER A 111 -0.76 0.82 1.81
C SER A 111 0.37 0.69 2.83
N SER A 112 1.62 0.88 2.41
CA SER A 112 2.78 0.86 3.30
C SER A 112 2.64 1.95 4.35
N ARG A 113 3.06 1.62 5.58
CA ARG A 113 3.15 2.60 6.66
C ARG A 113 4.01 3.79 6.25
N ALA A 114 5.03 3.55 5.42
CA ALA A 114 5.93 4.59 4.97
C ALA A 114 5.19 5.70 4.21
N VAL A 115 4.43 5.30 3.18
CA VAL A 115 3.66 6.24 2.37
C VAL A 115 2.60 6.94 3.21
N MET A 116 1.88 6.19 4.05
CA MET A 116 0.80 6.74 4.87
C MET A 116 1.28 7.79 5.87
N CYS A 117 2.53 7.70 6.32
CA CYS A 117 3.17 8.67 7.19
C CYS A 117 3.98 9.74 6.44
N GLY A 118 3.81 9.90 5.13
CA GLY A 118 4.37 11.01 4.36
C GLY A 118 5.74 10.78 3.75
N TYR A 119 6.19 9.53 3.67
CA TYR A 119 7.43 9.17 2.98
C TYR A 119 7.11 8.79 1.53
N VAL A 120 6.80 9.83 0.77
CA VAL A 120 6.36 9.71 -0.62
C VAL A 120 7.25 10.58 -1.51
N GLU A 121 7.62 10.05 -2.66
CA GLU A 121 8.24 10.85 -3.71
C GLU A 121 7.17 11.70 -4.41
N GLU A 122 7.06 12.98 -4.06
CA GLU A 122 6.08 13.91 -4.64
C GLU A 122 6.50 14.43 -6.04
N GLY A 123 7.79 14.37 -6.36
CA GLY A 123 8.33 14.98 -7.57
C GLY A 123 8.04 14.22 -8.86
N PHE A 124 7.86 12.89 -8.82
CA PHE A 124 7.87 11.98 -9.98
C PHE A 124 9.09 12.09 -10.92
N LEU A 125 10.04 12.98 -10.64
CA LEU A 125 11.22 13.24 -11.47
C LEU A 125 12.39 12.32 -11.10
N ARG A 126 12.36 11.74 -9.88
CA ARG A 126 13.39 10.81 -9.42
C ARG A 126 13.08 9.39 -9.90
N ASN A 127 14.07 8.78 -10.54
CA ASN A 127 14.10 7.34 -10.76
C ASN A 127 14.92 6.69 -9.65
N PHE A 128 14.43 5.59 -9.10
CA PHE A 128 15.14 4.75 -8.16
C PHE A 128 15.58 3.47 -8.87
N VAL A 129 16.62 2.84 -8.33
CA VAL A 129 17.10 1.55 -8.82
C VAL A 129 16.79 0.51 -7.76
N MET A 130 16.04 -0.50 -8.16
CA MET A 130 15.61 -1.63 -7.33
C MET A 130 16.35 -2.89 -7.76
N SER A 131 16.62 -3.77 -6.81
CA SER A 131 17.15 -5.11 -7.09
C SER A 131 16.07 -6.16 -6.86
N ILE A 132 15.99 -7.13 -7.76
CA ILE A 132 15.21 -8.36 -7.56
C ILE A 132 16.19 -9.47 -7.18
N PRO A 133 16.14 -9.98 -5.93
CA PRO A 133 16.96 -11.11 -5.52
C PRO A 133 16.41 -12.44 -6.02
N TYR A 134 17.29 -13.42 -6.21
CA TYR A 134 16.91 -14.79 -6.57
C TYR A 134 15.97 -15.42 -5.53
N SER A 135 16.22 -15.14 -4.25
CA SER A 135 15.37 -15.54 -3.13
C SER A 135 13.94 -15.01 -3.21
N ALA A 136 13.67 -13.90 -3.93
CA ALA A 136 12.31 -13.43 -4.17
C ALA A 136 11.59 -14.19 -5.30
N LEU A 137 12.33 -14.87 -6.18
CA LEU A 137 11.78 -15.69 -7.27
C LEU A 137 11.51 -17.13 -6.84
N THR A 138 12.10 -17.57 -5.73
CA THR A 138 11.99 -18.93 -5.21
C THR A 138 10.99 -19.00 -4.05
N PRO A 139 9.84 -19.69 -4.19
CA PRO A 139 8.84 -19.79 -3.13
C PRO A 139 9.42 -20.40 -1.85
N ALA A 140 9.05 -19.89 -0.68
CA ALA A 140 9.56 -20.37 0.61
C ALA A 140 9.26 -21.86 0.89
N THR A 141 8.23 -22.41 0.25
CA THR A 141 7.70 -23.77 0.53
C THR A 141 7.81 -24.74 -0.65
N LEU A 142 8.25 -24.27 -1.82
CA LEU A 142 8.35 -25.09 -3.04
C LEU A 142 9.75 -24.94 -3.62
N SER A 143 10.52 -26.02 -3.62
CA SER A 143 11.92 -26.05 -4.06
C SER A 143 12.11 -26.34 -5.55
N ASN A 144 11.02 -26.65 -6.26
CA ASN A 144 10.99 -27.05 -7.67
C ASN A 144 10.15 -26.10 -8.55
N VAL A 145 9.79 -24.92 -8.03
CA VAL A 145 9.02 -23.91 -8.74
C VAL A 145 9.78 -22.59 -8.72
N LEU A 146 9.84 -21.90 -9.86
CA LEU A 146 10.30 -20.52 -9.97
C LEU A 146 9.11 -19.63 -10.29
N VAL A 147 8.98 -18.49 -9.60
CA VAL A 147 7.89 -17.53 -9.80
C VAL A 147 8.46 -16.24 -10.37
N VAL A 148 8.00 -15.88 -11.57
CA VAL A 148 8.46 -14.71 -12.34
C VAL A 148 7.26 -13.87 -12.82
N GLY A 149 7.54 -12.77 -13.52
CA GLY A 149 6.52 -11.81 -13.94
C GLY A 149 6.14 -10.88 -12.79
N LYS A 150 4.83 -10.73 -12.51
CA LYS A 150 4.32 -9.83 -11.46
C LYS A 150 3.92 -10.54 -10.17
N ALA A 151 4.19 -11.84 -10.08
CA ALA A 151 3.73 -12.68 -8.99
C ALA A 151 4.85 -13.14 -8.05
N TYR A 152 6.08 -12.69 -8.29
CA TYR A 152 7.22 -12.98 -7.40
C TYR A 152 7.02 -12.33 -6.03
N SER A 153 7.93 -12.62 -5.12
CA SER A 153 7.82 -12.20 -3.72
C SER A 153 8.16 -10.72 -3.54
N ILE A 154 7.13 -9.87 -3.63
CA ILE A 154 7.21 -8.42 -3.49
C ILE A 154 5.92 -7.86 -2.87
N THR A 155 5.99 -6.73 -2.17
CA THR A 155 4.78 -6.08 -1.61
C THR A 155 4.03 -5.25 -2.66
N HIS A 156 2.79 -4.89 -2.32
CA HIS A 156 1.89 -4.05 -3.13
C HIS A 156 2.51 -2.73 -3.58
N ASP A 157 3.08 -2.01 -2.63
CA ASP A 157 3.71 -0.73 -2.89
C ASP A 157 5.07 -0.93 -3.59
N GLY A 158 5.80 -2.00 -3.25
CA GLY A 158 7.10 -2.34 -3.86
C GLY A 158 7.01 -2.66 -5.36
N ILE A 159 5.99 -3.42 -5.80
CA ILE A 159 5.85 -3.79 -7.21
C ILE A 159 5.59 -2.61 -8.14
N SER A 160 5.22 -1.45 -7.59
CA SER A 160 5.01 -0.22 -8.35
C SER A 160 6.21 0.19 -9.22
N MET A 161 7.42 -0.27 -8.88
CA MET A 161 8.67 0.15 -9.52
C MET A 161 9.36 -0.93 -10.37
N ALA A 162 9.04 -2.21 -10.19
CA ALA A 162 9.64 -3.32 -10.92
C ALA A 162 8.58 -4.20 -11.58
N ARG A 163 7.80 -3.53 -12.44
CA ARG A 163 6.73 -4.14 -13.25
C ARG A 163 6.67 -3.60 -14.67
N MET A 164 7.68 -2.84 -15.11
CA MET A 164 7.70 -2.28 -16.45
C MET A 164 7.93 -3.40 -17.46
N GLN A 165 7.49 -3.20 -18.71
CA GLN A 165 7.62 -4.23 -19.74
C GLN A 165 9.07 -4.76 -19.90
N PRO A 166 10.12 -3.89 -19.91
CA PRO A 166 11.49 -4.38 -19.93
C PRO A 166 11.83 -5.28 -18.74
N ASP A 167 11.44 -4.89 -17.52
CA ASP A 167 11.68 -5.68 -16.31
C ASP A 167 11.07 -7.09 -16.44
N MET A 168 9.84 -7.18 -16.93
CA MET A 168 9.13 -8.46 -17.07
C MET A 168 9.74 -9.36 -18.14
N ILE A 169 10.22 -8.77 -19.25
CA ILE A 169 10.94 -9.50 -20.30
C ILE A 169 12.25 -10.04 -19.74
N GLN A 170 13.04 -9.21 -19.06
CA GLN A 170 14.32 -9.61 -18.51
C GLN A 170 14.17 -10.64 -17.39
N LEU A 171 13.12 -10.53 -16.57
CA LEU A 171 12.83 -11.55 -15.56
C LEU A 171 12.49 -12.91 -16.19
N GLY A 172 11.86 -12.92 -17.38
CA GLY A 172 11.68 -14.12 -18.18
C GLY A 172 13.01 -14.70 -18.70
N THR A 173 13.94 -13.85 -19.14
CA THR A 173 15.29 -14.28 -19.55
C THR A 173 16.06 -14.88 -18.37
N VAL A 174 16.04 -14.23 -17.21
CA VAL A 174 16.64 -14.75 -15.96
C VAL A 174 16.06 -16.12 -15.63
N ALA A 175 14.73 -16.29 -15.72
CA ALA A 175 14.08 -17.58 -15.50
C ALA A 175 14.60 -18.68 -16.42
N GLY A 176 14.77 -18.38 -17.71
CA GLY A 176 15.34 -19.31 -18.69
C GLY A 176 16.76 -19.74 -18.34
N ILE A 177 17.61 -18.80 -17.92
CA ILE A 177 18.99 -19.07 -17.50
C ILE A 177 19.01 -19.95 -16.24
N VAL A 178 18.19 -19.62 -15.24
CA VAL A 178 18.03 -20.41 -14.01
C VAL A 178 17.64 -21.86 -14.33
N MET A 179 16.65 -22.07 -15.19
CA MET A 179 16.20 -23.41 -15.55
C MET A 179 17.26 -24.17 -16.35
N ALA A 180 18.03 -23.50 -17.21
CA ALA A 180 19.14 -24.10 -17.93
C ALA A 180 20.27 -24.53 -16.97
N GLU A 181 20.59 -23.73 -15.95
CA GLU A 181 21.54 -24.12 -14.90
C GLU A 181 21.04 -25.31 -14.08
N ALA A 182 19.77 -25.31 -13.68
CA ALA A 182 19.19 -26.36 -12.84
C ALA A 182 19.17 -27.75 -13.52
N VAL A 183 19.07 -27.78 -14.85
CA VAL A 183 18.93 -29.01 -15.66
C VAL A 183 20.19 -29.31 -16.50
N SER A 184 21.30 -28.59 -16.26
CA SER A 184 22.53 -28.76 -17.05
C SER A 184 23.02 -30.21 -17.10
N ALA A 185 23.34 -30.69 -18.31
CA ALA A 185 23.69 -32.09 -18.59
C ALA A 185 24.93 -32.62 -17.85
N THR A 186 25.72 -31.73 -17.25
CA THR A 186 26.94 -32.05 -16.49
C THR A 186 26.69 -32.19 -14.98
N ARG A 187 25.48 -31.92 -14.49
CA ARG A 187 25.11 -32.03 -13.07
C ARG A 187 23.82 -32.86 -12.93
N ALA A 188 23.66 -33.55 -11.80
CA ALA A 188 22.34 -34.07 -11.44
C ALA A 188 21.37 -32.89 -11.29
N ALA A 189 20.11 -33.05 -11.67
CA ALA A 189 19.12 -31.98 -11.52
C ALA A 189 19.12 -31.47 -10.07
N VAL A 190 19.35 -30.17 -9.89
CA VAL A 190 19.46 -29.53 -8.58
C VAL A 190 18.15 -28.84 -8.23
N SER A 191 17.79 -28.87 -6.96
CA SER A 191 16.71 -28.06 -6.41
C SER A 191 16.92 -26.58 -6.74
N LEU A 192 15.85 -25.85 -7.09
CA LEU A 192 15.93 -24.40 -7.33
C LEU A 192 16.28 -23.63 -6.05
N HIS A 193 16.15 -24.24 -4.87
CA HIS A 193 16.63 -23.63 -3.62
C HIS A 193 18.13 -23.77 -3.39
N GLU A 194 18.77 -24.72 -4.07
CA GLU A 194 20.16 -25.12 -3.86
C GLU A 194 21.08 -24.69 -5.01
N LEU A 195 20.55 -23.93 -5.97
CA LEU A 195 21.31 -23.40 -7.09
C LEU A 195 22.39 -22.44 -6.59
N ASP A 196 23.61 -22.60 -7.07
CA ASP A 196 24.72 -21.69 -6.73
C ASP A 196 24.49 -20.34 -7.42
N VAL A 197 24.05 -19.36 -6.63
CA VAL A 197 23.72 -18.02 -7.14
C VAL A 197 24.96 -17.32 -7.70
N LYS A 198 26.18 -17.63 -7.25
CA LYS A 198 27.39 -17.01 -7.81
C LYS A 198 27.66 -17.50 -9.22
N ASP A 199 27.48 -18.80 -9.45
CA ASP A 199 27.56 -19.39 -10.80
C ASP A 199 26.48 -18.78 -11.72
N LEU A 200 25.24 -18.62 -11.21
CA LEU A 200 24.16 -17.95 -11.93
C LEU A 200 24.52 -16.49 -12.27
N GLN A 201 24.97 -15.72 -11.29
CA GLN A 201 25.35 -14.31 -11.47
C GLN A 201 26.47 -14.17 -12.50
N ARG A 202 27.47 -15.06 -12.50
CA ARG A 202 28.51 -15.09 -13.55
C ARG A 202 27.90 -15.20 -14.95
N ARG A 203 26.94 -16.11 -15.14
CA ARG A 203 26.22 -16.21 -16.43
C ARG A 203 25.41 -14.96 -16.76
N LEU A 204 24.79 -14.33 -15.76
CA LEU A 204 24.04 -13.09 -15.97
C LEU A 204 24.95 -11.93 -16.41
N PHE A 205 26.18 -11.84 -15.87
CA PHE A 205 27.20 -10.91 -16.36
C PHE A 205 27.64 -11.21 -17.79
N GLU A 206 27.88 -12.48 -18.14
CA GLU A 206 28.24 -12.87 -19.52
C GLU A 206 27.16 -12.48 -20.54
N THR A 207 25.90 -12.45 -20.12
CA THR A 207 24.75 -12.02 -20.94
C THR A 207 24.41 -10.53 -20.84
N GLU A 208 25.20 -9.75 -20.09
CA GLU A 208 24.97 -8.32 -19.82
C GLU A 208 23.61 -8.00 -19.16
N LEU A 209 22.98 -9.01 -18.54
CA LEU A 209 21.78 -8.85 -17.70
C LEU A 209 22.13 -8.21 -16.34
N LEU A 210 23.35 -8.47 -15.87
CA LEU A 210 23.99 -7.75 -14.76
C LEU A 210 25.25 -7.07 -15.30
N ILE A 211 25.56 -5.89 -14.78
CA ILE A 211 26.76 -5.11 -15.10
C ILE A 211 27.57 -4.77 -13.84
N GLU A 212 28.83 -4.37 -14.02
CA GLU A 212 29.71 -3.99 -12.91
C GLU A 212 29.01 -2.96 -12.00
N GLY A 213 29.00 -3.23 -10.69
CA GLY A 213 28.30 -2.41 -9.69
C GLY A 213 26.87 -2.84 -9.35
N ASP A 214 26.29 -3.82 -10.04
CA ASP A 214 24.94 -4.33 -9.73
C ASP A 214 24.88 -5.26 -8.51
N LEU A 215 26.01 -5.79 -8.06
CA LEU A 215 26.15 -6.56 -6.84
C LEU A 215 26.76 -5.72 -5.71
N PRO A 216 26.59 -6.12 -4.44
CA PRO A 216 27.21 -5.42 -3.32
C PRO A 216 28.75 -5.44 -3.44
N THR A 217 29.41 -4.33 -3.12
CA THR A 217 30.87 -4.20 -3.18
C THR A 217 31.58 -4.65 -1.90
N GLY A 218 30.84 -5.10 -0.88
CA GLY A 218 31.38 -5.57 0.40
C GLY A 218 30.39 -5.33 1.54
N THR A 219 30.89 -5.45 2.78
CA THR A 219 30.10 -5.16 3.99
C THR A 219 29.84 -3.66 4.19
N ASP A 220 30.64 -2.81 3.56
CA ASP A 220 30.58 -1.35 3.69
C ASP A 220 29.77 -0.69 2.57
N ASP A 221 29.08 -1.49 1.74
CA ASP A 221 28.22 -0.98 0.68
C ASP A 221 26.96 -0.35 1.28
N GLU A 222 26.84 0.98 1.17
CA GLU A 222 25.71 1.74 1.71
C GLU A 222 24.35 1.34 1.11
N ARG A 223 24.31 0.57 0.03
CA ARG A 223 23.10 0.01 -0.57
C ARG A 223 22.66 -1.29 0.10
N VAL A 224 23.42 -1.77 1.08
CA VAL A 224 22.97 -2.75 2.07
C VAL A 224 22.40 -1.94 3.26
N PRO A 225 21.28 -2.35 3.88
CA PRO A 225 20.73 -1.64 5.04
C PRO A 225 21.79 -1.32 6.11
N PRO A 226 21.58 -0.25 6.92
CA PRO A 226 22.54 0.19 7.92
C PRO A 226 22.69 -0.86 9.03
N ASP A 227 23.56 -1.83 8.79
CA ASP A 227 23.78 -2.95 9.70
C ASP A 227 24.69 -2.53 10.86
N THR A 228 25.55 -1.52 10.67
CA THR A 228 26.45 -1.01 11.71
C THR A 228 25.81 0.09 12.55
N ASP A 229 26.17 0.11 13.83
CA ASP A 229 25.71 1.10 14.80
C ASP A 229 26.24 2.52 14.49
N ASP A 230 27.43 2.62 13.90
CA ASP A 230 28.04 3.89 13.51
C ASP A 230 27.34 4.50 12.29
N ALA A 231 27.06 3.70 11.25
CA ALA A 231 26.33 4.19 10.06
C ALA A 231 24.92 4.67 10.43
N LEU A 232 24.25 3.97 11.36
CA LEU A 232 22.96 4.41 11.87
C LEU A 232 23.07 5.70 12.71
N ALA A 233 24.14 5.86 13.49
CA ALA A 233 24.39 7.10 14.22
C ALA A 233 24.57 8.29 13.26
N ASP A 234 25.42 8.14 12.25
CA ASP A 234 25.68 9.18 11.25
C ASP A 234 24.41 9.56 10.49
N LEU A 235 23.59 8.58 10.12
CA LEU A 235 22.29 8.81 9.49
C LEU A 235 21.36 9.61 10.39
N VAL A 236 21.24 9.22 11.67
CA VAL A 236 20.42 9.93 12.65
C VAL A 236 20.90 11.36 12.88
N ASP A 237 22.21 11.58 12.99
CA ASP A 237 22.79 12.90 13.19
C ASP A 237 22.51 13.84 12.01
N ARG A 238 22.53 13.31 10.77
CA ARG A 238 22.08 14.05 9.58
C ARG A 238 20.60 14.38 9.63
N VAL A 239 19.72 13.40 9.87
CA VAL A 239 18.25 13.59 9.89
C VAL A 239 17.80 14.59 10.97
N VAL A 240 18.49 14.64 12.10
CA VAL A 240 18.22 15.66 13.14
C VAL A 240 18.68 17.06 12.67
N SER A 241 19.73 17.12 11.86
CA SER A 241 20.38 18.35 11.38
C SER A 241 19.83 18.93 10.08
N CYS A 242 19.18 18.14 9.23
CA CYS A 242 18.53 18.55 7.97
C CYS A 242 17.28 17.69 7.68
N PRO A 243 16.30 18.17 6.90
CA PRO A 243 15.21 17.32 6.42
C PRO A 243 15.77 16.09 5.69
N PRO A 244 15.35 14.87 6.06
CA PRO A 244 15.82 13.64 5.41
C PRO A 244 15.27 13.48 3.99
N GLU A 245 16.11 12.91 3.11
CA GLU A 245 15.71 12.46 1.77
C GLU A 245 14.90 11.14 1.84
N PRO A 246 14.10 10.80 0.81
CA PRO A 246 13.26 9.58 0.80
C PRO A 246 14.01 8.27 1.08
N ASP A 247 15.26 8.14 0.64
CA ASP A 247 16.09 6.96 0.91
C ASP A 247 16.60 6.89 2.36
N GLU A 248 16.86 8.03 2.99
CA GLU A 248 17.21 8.12 4.42
C GLU A 248 16.03 7.71 5.30
N TRP A 249 14.82 8.14 4.94
CA TRP A 249 13.58 7.66 5.55
C TRP A 249 13.48 6.14 5.51
N ALA A 250 13.62 5.56 4.33
CA ALA A 250 13.52 4.12 4.14
C ALA A 250 14.53 3.35 5.00
N ARG A 251 15.79 3.81 5.02
CA ARG A 251 16.85 3.20 5.86
C ARG A 251 16.53 3.25 7.36
N LEU A 252 15.92 4.33 7.85
CA LEU A 252 15.51 4.45 9.25
C LEU A 252 14.33 3.53 9.60
N PHE A 253 13.39 3.35 8.66
CA PHE A 253 12.32 2.35 8.81
C PHE A 253 12.84 0.92 8.86
N MET A 254 13.80 0.58 7.99
CA MET A 254 14.46 -0.73 8.00
C MET A 254 15.18 -1.00 9.32
N ALA A 255 15.78 0.03 9.94
CA ALA A 255 16.42 -0.07 11.25
C ALA A 255 15.42 -0.13 12.42
N GLY A 256 14.15 0.24 12.21
CA GLY A 256 13.05 0.06 13.17
C GLY A 256 13.32 0.66 14.54
N ASP A 257 13.19 -0.16 15.59
CA ASP A 257 13.33 0.29 16.98
C ASP A 257 14.73 0.84 17.30
N ARG A 258 15.80 0.34 16.62
CA ARG A 258 17.16 0.88 16.74
C ARG A 258 17.22 2.34 16.29
N ALA A 259 16.53 2.67 15.20
CA ALA A 259 16.45 4.05 14.72
C ALA A 259 15.64 4.92 15.68
N ALA A 260 14.49 4.42 16.17
CA ALA A 260 13.65 5.16 17.11
C ALA A 260 14.42 5.52 18.41
N GLU A 261 15.15 4.56 18.98
CA GLU A 261 15.96 4.78 20.19
C GLU A 261 17.06 5.83 19.98
N ARG A 262 17.79 5.75 18.86
CA ARG A 262 18.85 6.70 18.52
C ARG A 262 18.32 8.09 18.22
N LEU A 263 17.26 8.21 17.42
CA LEU A 263 16.58 9.48 17.15
C LEU A 263 16.12 10.15 18.45
N ARG A 264 15.48 9.40 19.34
CA ARG A 264 15.04 9.92 20.64
C ARG A 264 16.22 10.41 21.49
N THR A 265 17.36 9.74 21.43
CA THR A 265 18.56 10.15 22.17
C THR A 265 19.21 11.39 21.54
N ALA A 266 19.38 11.41 20.22
CA ALA A 266 19.95 12.54 19.48
C ALA A 266 19.09 13.80 19.64
N THR A 267 17.77 13.66 19.61
CA THR A 267 16.83 14.78 19.75
C THR A 267 16.83 15.43 21.14
N LYS A 268 17.28 14.74 22.19
CA LYS A 268 17.49 15.36 23.52
C LYS A 268 18.64 16.37 23.54
N ARG A 269 19.54 16.31 22.55
CA ARG A 269 20.72 17.18 22.45
C ARG A 269 20.44 18.45 21.65
N VAL A 270 19.29 18.53 20.99
CA VAL A 270 18.86 19.73 20.26
C VAL A 270 17.84 20.50 21.09
N GLU A 271 17.92 21.83 21.03
CA GLU A 271 17.01 22.71 21.77
C GLU A 271 15.58 22.64 21.20
N TRP A 272 15.44 22.39 19.89
CA TRP A 272 14.14 22.23 19.21
C TRP A 272 14.07 20.95 18.38
N LEU A 273 12.99 20.20 18.58
CA LEU A 273 12.67 19.05 17.73
C LEU A 273 11.95 19.51 16.47
N ARG A 274 12.53 19.19 15.31
CA ARG A 274 11.93 19.52 14.01
C ARG A 274 10.69 18.68 13.72
N PRO A 275 9.66 19.26 13.06
CA PRO A 275 8.54 18.54 12.47
C PRO A 275 8.85 17.20 11.82
N THR A 276 9.83 17.16 10.91
CA THR A 276 10.22 15.94 10.18
C THR A 276 10.80 14.87 11.10
N ALA A 277 11.66 15.22 12.05
CA ALA A 277 12.18 14.26 13.02
C ALA A 277 11.10 13.77 14.00
N ALA A 278 10.18 14.64 14.42
CA ALA A 278 9.02 14.26 15.22
C ALA A 278 8.09 13.31 14.48
N GLN A 279 7.86 13.55 13.18
CA GLN A 279 7.07 12.72 12.27
C GLN A 279 7.68 11.32 12.16
N LEU A 280 9.01 11.24 12.02
CA LEU A 280 9.73 9.97 12.00
C LEU A 280 9.56 9.18 13.30
N LEU A 281 9.81 9.82 14.44
CA LEU A 281 9.65 9.18 15.74
C LEU A 281 8.24 8.62 15.89
N CYS A 282 7.22 9.41 15.58
CA CYS A 282 5.82 8.97 15.69
C CYS A 282 5.51 7.82 14.73
N ALA A 283 5.98 7.89 13.48
CA ALA A 283 5.74 6.84 12.49
C ALA A 283 6.47 5.52 12.80
N LEU A 284 7.61 5.58 13.52
CA LEU A 284 8.28 4.41 14.09
C LEU A 284 7.58 3.88 15.37
N GLY A 285 6.60 4.60 15.90
CA GLY A 285 5.81 4.23 17.08
C GLY A 285 6.25 4.90 18.39
N ASP A 286 7.22 5.82 18.37
CA ASP A 286 7.67 6.56 19.54
C ASP A 286 6.89 7.87 19.72
N ARG A 287 6.27 8.05 20.89
CA ARG A 287 5.40 9.20 21.19
C ARG A 287 6.15 10.50 21.51
N SER A 288 7.49 10.49 21.63
CA SER A 288 8.26 11.67 22.04
C SER A 288 8.09 12.87 21.09
N GLY A 289 7.76 12.61 19.82
CA GLY A 289 7.46 13.66 18.82
C GLY A 289 6.01 14.17 18.82
N ALA A 290 5.08 13.50 19.51
CA ALA A 290 3.65 13.70 19.30
C ALA A 290 3.19 15.15 19.59
N GLY A 291 3.71 15.75 20.67
CA GLY A 291 3.39 17.13 21.02
C GLY A 291 3.81 18.16 19.96
N VAL A 292 4.89 17.91 19.21
CA VAL A 292 5.31 18.77 18.09
C VAL A 292 4.33 18.65 16.93
N LEU A 293 3.96 17.41 16.58
CA LEU A 293 3.06 17.16 15.45
C LEU A 293 1.64 17.67 15.72
N LEU A 294 1.13 17.53 16.95
CA LEU A 294 -0.18 18.06 17.32
C LEU A 294 -0.26 19.58 17.09
N ARG A 295 0.76 20.33 17.54
CA ARG A 295 0.84 21.78 17.31
C ARG A 295 0.96 22.14 15.84
N GLU A 296 1.71 21.35 15.07
CA GLU A 296 1.85 21.57 13.64
C GLU A 296 0.53 21.31 12.91
N VAL A 297 -0.20 20.24 13.24
CA VAL A 297 -1.53 19.99 12.71
C VAL A 297 -2.46 21.16 13.02
N ASP A 298 -2.50 21.63 14.28
CA ASP A 298 -3.31 22.80 14.67
C ASP A 298 -3.00 24.02 13.81
N SER A 299 -1.72 24.32 13.61
CA SER A 299 -1.27 25.45 12.79
C SER A 299 -1.68 25.29 11.33
N LEU A 300 -1.60 24.08 10.77
CA LEU A 300 -1.90 23.83 9.36
C LEU A 300 -3.40 23.87 9.06
N ILE A 301 -4.26 23.51 10.02
CA ILE A 301 -5.72 23.48 9.83
C ILE A 301 -6.44 24.72 10.36
N ALA A 302 -5.71 25.73 10.86
CA ALA A 302 -6.27 26.91 11.50
C ALA A 302 -7.28 27.65 10.59
N ASP A 303 -6.91 27.83 9.32
CA ASP A 303 -7.66 28.62 8.33
C ASP A 303 -8.48 27.78 7.34
N GLY A 304 -8.52 26.45 7.51
CA GLY A 304 -9.21 25.54 6.59
C GLY A 304 -8.46 24.22 6.43
N LEU A 305 -8.89 23.39 5.46
CA LEU A 305 -8.17 22.17 5.11
C LEU A 305 -7.20 22.45 3.97
N PRO A 306 -5.87 22.34 4.20
CA PRO A 306 -4.91 22.45 3.12
C PRO A 306 -5.15 21.42 2.01
N GLU A 307 -4.99 21.86 0.77
CA GLU A 307 -4.86 20.97 -0.38
C GLU A 307 -3.44 20.39 -0.49
N LEU A 308 -3.21 19.55 -1.50
CA LEU A 308 -1.87 19.09 -1.83
C LEU A 308 -1.07 20.26 -2.44
N ALA A 309 0.18 20.45 -1.99
CA ALA A 309 1.07 21.43 -2.59
C ALA A 309 1.51 20.99 -4.00
N GLY A 310 1.63 21.93 -4.94
CA GLY A 310 2.11 21.67 -6.30
C GLY A 310 1.06 21.14 -7.29
N GLY A 311 1.45 21.02 -8.56
CA GLY A 311 0.57 20.51 -9.62
C GLY A 311 0.43 18.99 -9.56
N ARG A 312 -0.81 18.48 -9.66
CA ARG A 312 -1.09 17.04 -9.65
C ARG A 312 -1.05 16.44 -11.05
N ARG A 313 -0.27 15.36 -11.22
CA ARG A 313 -0.30 14.53 -12.44
C ARG A 313 -1.39 13.46 -12.41
N HIS A 314 -1.82 13.05 -11.21
CA HIS A 314 -2.76 11.95 -10.97
C HIS A 314 -3.88 12.36 -10.00
N ASP A 315 -5.03 11.70 -10.13
CA ASP A 315 -6.19 11.91 -9.26
C ASP A 315 -5.94 11.29 -7.89
N MET A 316 -6.55 11.86 -6.85
CA MET A 316 -6.54 11.21 -5.53
C MET A 316 -7.44 9.97 -5.58
N PRO A 317 -7.09 8.88 -4.87
CA PRO A 317 -6.00 8.72 -3.89
C PRO A 317 -4.72 8.09 -4.45
N ASP A 318 -4.46 8.24 -5.75
CA ASP A 318 -3.35 7.53 -6.39
C ASP A 318 -2.01 7.94 -5.77
N HIS A 319 -1.08 6.99 -5.70
CA HIS A 319 0.30 7.18 -5.22
C HIS A 319 0.46 7.49 -3.73
N GLY A 320 -0.64 7.52 -2.97
CA GLY A 320 -0.60 7.84 -1.55
C GLY A 320 -0.28 9.30 -1.25
N TRP A 321 -0.41 10.16 -2.26
CA TRP A 321 -0.30 11.61 -2.07
C TRP A 321 -1.42 12.14 -1.18
N ALA A 322 -1.06 12.89 -0.15
CA ALA A 322 -1.99 13.52 0.74
C ALA A 322 -1.49 14.89 1.24
N PRO A 323 -2.40 15.80 1.63
CA PRO A 323 -2.01 17.02 2.32
C PRO A 323 -1.21 16.72 3.58
N ARG A 324 -0.24 17.59 3.91
CA ARG A 324 0.66 17.40 5.06
C ARG A 324 -0.04 17.03 6.37
N PRO A 325 -1.16 17.66 6.78
CA PRO A 325 -1.86 17.26 8.01
C PRO A 325 -2.27 15.79 8.05
N VAL A 326 -2.62 15.18 6.91
CA VAL A 326 -3.00 13.77 6.82
C VAL A 326 -1.84 12.87 7.24
N TYR A 327 -0.64 13.11 6.71
CA TYR A 327 0.54 12.32 7.07
C TYR A 327 0.89 12.42 8.56
N LEU A 328 0.73 13.62 9.14
CA LEU A 328 0.98 13.84 10.57
C LEU A 328 -0.04 13.10 11.44
N LEU A 329 -1.32 13.10 11.05
CA LEU A 329 -2.38 12.35 11.74
C LEU A 329 -2.11 10.84 11.67
N CYS A 330 -1.69 10.32 10.52
CA CYS A 330 -1.29 8.92 10.38
C CYS A 330 -0.10 8.58 11.28
N ALA A 331 0.95 9.42 11.32
CA ALA A 331 2.09 9.22 12.20
C ALA A 331 1.71 9.27 13.69
N LEU A 332 0.81 10.17 14.10
CA LEU A 332 0.28 10.25 15.46
C LEU A 332 -0.54 9.00 15.83
N ALA A 333 -1.28 8.43 14.88
CA ALA A 333 -1.98 7.16 15.08
C ALA A 333 -1.02 5.98 15.27
N GLU A 334 0.11 5.94 14.55
CA GLU A 334 1.14 4.90 14.69
C GLU A 334 1.79 4.87 16.09
N CYS A 335 1.96 6.03 16.75
CA CYS A 335 2.51 6.11 18.12
C CYS A 335 1.43 6.09 19.22
N GLY A 336 0.17 5.85 18.86
CA GLY A 336 -0.91 5.69 19.82
C GLY A 336 -1.37 6.99 20.47
N GLU A 337 -1.20 8.16 19.84
CA GLU A 337 -1.57 9.45 20.42
C GLU A 337 -3.09 9.68 20.33
N LEU A 338 -3.76 9.78 21.49
CA LEU A 338 -5.21 9.99 21.57
C LEU A 338 -5.62 11.47 21.51
N ALA A 339 -4.70 12.40 21.78
CA ALA A 339 -4.97 13.83 21.67
C ALA A 339 -5.27 14.28 20.22
N ILE A 340 -5.15 13.39 19.23
CA ILE A 340 -5.62 13.64 17.86
C ILE A 340 -7.13 13.79 17.75
N VAL A 341 -7.91 13.27 18.71
CA VAL A 341 -9.39 13.33 18.68
C VAL A 341 -9.88 14.76 18.50
N ASP A 342 -9.31 15.73 19.22
CA ASP A 342 -9.67 17.15 19.09
C ASP A 342 -9.42 17.70 17.68
N ARG A 343 -8.36 17.24 17.02
CA ARG A 343 -7.99 17.67 15.66
C ARG A 343 -8.90 17.02 14.64
N LEU A 344 -9.27 15.75 14.85
CA LEU A 344 -10.25 15.06 14.03
C LEU A 344 -11.63 15.74 14.13
N GLU A 345 -12.05 16.17 15.32
CA GLU A 345 -13.29 16.95 15.48
C GLU A 345 -13.23 18.27 14.71
N ARG A 346 -12.13 19.02 14.84
CA ARG A 346 -11.92 20.25 14.07
C ARG A 346 -11.94 20.00 12.56
N ILE A 347 -11.28 18.95 12.08
CA ILE A 347 -11.28 18.57 10.66
C ILE A 347 -12.69 18.20 10.21
N ALA A 348 -13.46 17.46 11.02
CA ALA A 348 -14.84 17.10 10.69
C ALA A 348 -15.79 18.32 10.60
N GLU A 349 -15.47 19.44 11.27
CA GLU A 349 -16.18 20.71 11.09
C GLU A 349 -15.85 21.40 9.77
N LEU A 350 -14.59 21.33 9.35
CA LEU A 350 -14.10 21.96 8.12
C LEU A 350 -14.39 21.12 6.87
N LEU A 351 -14.60 19.81 7.03
CA LEU A 351 -14.75 18.87 5.94
C LEU A 351 -16.10 19.05 5.23
N THR A 352 -16.05 19.32 3.93
CA THR A 352 -17.23 19.35 3.05
C THR A 352 -17.02 18.38 1.90
N LEU A 353 -17.85 17.34 1.78
CA LEU A 353 -17.69 16.31 0.76
C LEU A 353 -18.56 16.54 -0.48
N ASP A 354 -18.01 16.20 -1.64
CA ASP A 354 -18.72 16.20 -2.92
C ASP A 354 -18.48 14.86 -3.62
N ARG A 355 -19.57 14.14 -3.92
CA ARG A 355 -19.53 12.81 -4.54
C ARG A 355 -19.21 12.86 -6.04
N ALA A 356 -19.18 14.05 -6.65
CA ALA A 356 -18.81 14.21 -8.04
C ALA A 356 -17.28 14.19 -8.29
N VAL A 357 -16.47 14.31 -7.23
CA VAL A 357 -15.00 14.38 -7.33
C VAL A 357 -14.31 13.50 -6.30
N SER A 358 -13.12 12.98 -6.66
CA SER A 358 -12.20 12.34 -5.73
C SER A 358 -10.94 13.21 -5.62
N ASP A 359 -10.87 14.05 -4.61
CA ASP A 359 -9.79 15.02 -4.42
C ASP A 359 -9.10 14.86 -3.05
N HIS A 360 -8.39 15.89 -2.59
CA HIS A 360 -7.61 15.84 -1.36
C HIS A 360 -8.45 15.48 -0.12
N ARG A 361 -9.77 15.74 -0.15
CA ARG A 361 -10.70 15.44 0.95
C ARG A 361 -10.88 13.94 1.18
N PHE A 362 -10.67 13.12 0.16
CA PHE A 362 -10.60 11.67 0.30
C PHE A 362 -9.59 11.29 1.39
N ASN A 363 -8.39 11.89 1.36
CA ASN A 363 -7.31 11.54 2.27
C ASN A 363 -7.60 11.97 3.71
N TYR A 364 -8.28 13.11 3.90
CA TYR A 364 -8.77 13.50 5.22
C TYR A 364 -9.77 12.48 5.76
N VAL A 365 -10.75 12.04 4.97
CA VAL A 365 -11.71 11.01 5.39
C VAL A 365 -11.00 9.71 5.73
N TYR A 366 -10.04 9.29 4.88
CA TYR A 366 -9.26 8.10 5.11
C TYR A 366 -8.42 8.18 6.41
N ALA A 367 -7.94 9.36 6.80
CA ALA A 367 -7.23 9.55 8.07
C ALA A 367 -8.08 9.19 9.31
N PHE A 368 -9.40 9.47 9.29
CA PHE A 368 -10.31 9.04 10.37
C PHE A 368 -10.34 7.52 10.47
N ALA A 369 -10.43 6.83 9.33
CA ALA A 369 -10.40 5.38 9.29
C ALA A 369 -9.05 4.83 9.78
N TYR A 370 -7.95 5.36 9.26
CA TYR A 370 -6.59 4.98 9.62
C TYR A 370 -6.32 5.10 11.12
N ALA A 371 -6.73 6.23 11.73
CA ALA A 371 -6.62 6.49 13.15
C ALA A 371 -7.50 5.55 13.98
N GLY A 372 -8.78 5.40 13.61
CA GLY A 372 -9.71 4.54 14.35
C GLY A 372 -9.31 3.07 14.35
N GLU A 373 -8.78 2.56 13.23
CA GLU A 373 -8.30 1.18 13.16
C GLU A 373 -7.10 0.91 14.09
N ARG A 374 -6.15 1.85 14.19
CA ARG A 374 -4.92 1.68 15.00
C ARG A 374 -5.14 1.94 16.48
N LEU A 375 -5.84 3.02 16.80
CA LEU A 375 -6.07 3.43 18.17
C LEU A 375 -7.16 2.59 18.83
N ALA A 376 -8.14 2.10 18.06
CA ALA A 376 -9.28 1.31 18.52
C ALA A 376 -9.79 1.79 19.87
N ASN A 377 -10.21 3.05 19.94
CA ASN A 377 -10.61 3.70 21.18
C ASN A 377 -12.04 4.24 21.07
N PRO A 378 -12.93 3.96 22.05
CA PRO A 378 -14.30 4.47 22.04
C PRO A 378 -14.42 5.99 21.92
N ALA A 379 -13.41 6.76 22.35
CA ALA A 379 -13.39 8.22 22.22
C ALA A 379 -13.43 8.70 20.75
N LEU A 380 -13.04 7.87 19.79
CA LEU A 380 -13.08 8.18 18.36
C LEU A 380 -14.45 7.90 17.72
N ILE A 381 -15.32 7.13 18.38
CA ILE A 381 -16.62 6.74 17.82
C ILE A 381 -17.47 7.96 17.43
N PRO A 382 -17.64 9.01 18.27
CA PRO A 382 -18.48 10.15 17.93
C PRO A 382 -18.04 10.84 16.63
N VAL A 383 -16.75 11.16 16.53
CA VAL A 383 -16.20 11.88 15.37
C VAL A 383 -16.20 11.01 14.10
N ILE A 384 -15.85 9.73 14.19
CA ILE A 384 -15.87 8.83 13.03
C ILE A 384 -17.31 8.61 12.56
N ARG A 385 -18.27 8.44 13.48
CA ARG A 385 -19.69 8.32 13.11
C ARG A 385 -20.23 9.58 12.43
N ARG A 386 -19.80 10.77 12.85
CA ARG A 386 -20.19 12.03 12.21
C ARG A 386 -19.81 12.01 10.72
N VAL A 387 -18.57 11.65 10.41
CA VAL A 387 -18.09 11.56 9.02
C VAL A 387 -18.73 10.39 8.26
N ALA A 388 -18.87 9.22 8.89
CA ALA A 388 -19.49 8.04 8.28
C ALA A 388 -20.98 8.23 7.92
N ASN A 389 -21.68 9.08 8.66
CA ASN A 389 -23.09 9.42 8.40
C ASN A 389 -23.29 10.51 7.35
N ASP A 390 -22.20 11.14 6.84
CA ASP A 390 -22.31 12.09 5.74
C ASP A 390 -22.96 11.43 4.52
N ARG A 391 -23.92 12.13 3.90
CA ARG A 391 -24.70 11.66 2.74
C ARG A 391 -23.83 11.30 1.53
N ALA A 392 -22.65 11.91 1.40
CA ALA A 392 -21.72 11.60 0.32
C ALA A 392 -21.09 10.22 0.52
N ILE A 393 -20.79 9.85 1.77
CA ILE A 393 -20.15 8.58 2.17
C ILE A 393 -21.16 7.43 2.17
N ARG A 394 -22.25 7.57 2.94
CA ARG A 394 -23.19 6.45 3.18
C ARG A 394 -23.88 5.96 1.90
N GLY A 395 -24.22 4.68 1.89
CA GLY A 395 -25.03 4.08 0.81
C GLY A 395 -24.27 3.98 -0.51
N SER A 396 -22.97 3.68 -0.45
CA SER A 396 -22.09 3.49 -1.61
C SER A 396 -21.98 2.02 -2.03
N LEU A 397 -22.58 1.10 -1.27
CA LEU A 397 -22.71 -0.32 -1.59
C LEU A 397 -23.58 -0.56 -2.84
N ILE A 398 -23.14 -1.50 -3.68
CA ILE A 398 -23.85 -2.01 -4.86
C ILE A 398 -24.02 -3.53 -4.69
N ALA A 399 -25.23 -3.95 -4.30
CA ALA A 399 -25.49 -5.35 -3.99
C ALA A 399 -25.14 -6.30 -5.16
N ARG A 400 -24.59 -7.47 -4.82
CA ARG A 400 -24.35 -8.55 -5.78
C ARG A 400 -25.66 -8.93 -6.49
N GLY A 401 -25.61 -8.99 -7.82
CA GLY A 401 -26.79 -9.25 -8.66
C GLY A 401 -27.50 -7.98 -9.16
N ALA A 402 -27.08 -6.79 -8.71
CA ALA A 402 -27.50 -5.53 -9.31
C ALA A 402 -26.95 -5.37 -10.75
N ASP A 403 -27.42 -4.33 -11.45
CA ASP A 403 -26.91 -4.00 -12.77
C ASP A 403 -25.40 -3.66 -12.70
N LEU A 404 -24.59 -4.45 -13.41
CA LEU A 404 -23.13 -4.27 -13.48
C LEU A 404 -22.73 -2.86 -13.97
N ARG A 405 -23.61 -2.17 -14.71
CA ARG A 405 -23.38 -0.80 -15.20
C ARG A 405 -23.28 0.23 -14.08
N LEU A 406 -23.75 -0.09 -12.87
CA LEU A 406 -23.64 0.78 -11.70
C LEU A 406 -22.19 0.92 -11.20
N SER A 407 -21.28 -0.01 -11.56
CA SER A 407 -19.86 0.09 -11.19
C SER A 407 -18.99 0.79 -12.25
N LYS A 408 -19.58 1.54 -13.18
CA LYS A 408 -18.84 2.26 -14.24
C LYS A 408 -18.04 3.46 -13.72
N GLU A 409 -18.48 4.04 -12.60
CA GLU A 409 -17.93 5.27 -12.05
C GLU A 409 -16.93 4.96 -10.94
N TYR A 410 -15.66 5.23 -11.19
CA TYR A 410 -14.60 4.97 -10.21
C TYR A 410 -14.66 5.88 -8.98
N ILE A 411 -15.25 7.07 -9.08
CA ILE A 411 -15.44 7.96 -7.93
C ILE A 411 -16.38 7.30 -6.92
N GLY A 412 -17.49 6.71 -7.38
CA GLY A 412 -18.38 5.90 -6.53
C GLY A 412 -17.68 4.69 -5.90
N GLU A 413 -16.67 4.13 -6.55
CA GLU A 413 -15.79 3.09 -5.98
C GLU A 413 -14.90 3.63 -4.86
N ARG A 414 -14.37 4.86 -4.98
CA ARG A 414 -13.62 5.53 -3.91
C ARG A 414 -14.49 5.83 -2.69
N PHE A 415 -15.71 6.33 -2.88
CA PHE A 415 -16.64 6.55 -1.77
C PHE A 415 -17.08 5.25 -1.09
N ALA A 416 -17.30 4.17 -1.86
CA ALA A 416 -17.58 2.86 -1.28
C ALA A 416 -16.41 2.31 -0.46
N TYR A 417 -15.17 2.59 -0.87
CA TYR A 417 -13.99 2.25 -0.10
C TYR A 417 -13.85 3.08 1.18
N LEU A 418 -14.16 4.38 1.15
CA LEU A 418 -14.19 5.22 2.36
C LEU A 418 -15.26 4.76 3.36
N GLU A 419 -16.48 4.46 2.90
CA GLU A 419 -17.55 3.92 3.76
C GLU A 419 -17.12 2.59 4.40
N LEU A 420 -16.50 1.69 3.63
CA LEU A 420 -15.94 0.45 4.18
C LEU A 420 -14.85 0.73 5.22
N SER A 421 -13.90 1.62 4.92
CA SER A 421 -12.77 1.94 5.81
C SER A 421 -13.24 2.54 7.14
N LEU A 422 -14.20 3.47 7.10
CA LEU A 422 -14.82 4.04 8.30
C LEU A 422 -15.60 2.98 9.10
N ALA A 423 -16.28 2.05 8.42
CA ALA A 423 -16.96 0.94 9.09
C ALA A 423 -16.00 0.01 9.84
N ARG A 424 -14.82 -0.29 9.26
CA ARG A 424 -13.76 -1.05 9.95
C ARG A 424 -13.28 -0.31 11.19
N ALA A 425 -12.97 0.97 11.06
CA ALA A 425 -12.53 1.81 12.17
C ALA A 425 -13.57 1.85 13.31
N LEU A 426 -14.86 2.02 12.98
CA LEU A 426 -15.94 1.95 13.95
C LEU A 426 -16.02 0.58 14.63
N ALA A 427 -15.99 -0.51 13.87
CA ALA A 427 -16.05 -1.87 14.40
C ALA A 427 -14.86 -2.16 15.35
N ARG A 428 -13.64 -1.73 14.98
CA ARG A 428 -12.44 -1.83 15.82
C ARG A 428 -12.52 -0.97 17.07
N CYS A 429 -13.19 0.18 17.03
CA CYS A 429 -13.47 0.97 18.24
C CYS A 429 -14.58 0.37 19.12
N GLY A 430 -15.23 -0.73 18.72
CA GLY A 430 -16.31 -1.38 19.46
C GLY A 430 -17.72 -0.87 19.11
N ASP A 431 -17.89 -0.11 18.02
CA ASP A 431 -19.21 0.35 17.57
C ASP A 431 -19.97 -0.74 16.78
N PRO A 432 -21.14 -1.20 17.26
CA PRO A 432 -21.97 -2.15 16.50
C PRO A 432 -22.44 -1.64 15.13
N GLY A 433 -22.52 -0.32 14.94
CA GLY A 433 -22.82 0.29 13.64
C GLY A 433 -21.78 -0.07 12.58
N GLY A 434 -20.49 -0.03 12.94
CA GLY A 434 -19.39 -0.47 12.08
C GLY A 434 -19.54 -1.93 11.64
N TYR A 435 -19.82 -2.83 12.59
CA TYR A 435 -20.05 -4.24 12.28
C TYR A 435 -21.21 -4.44 11.30
N ARG A 436 -22.35 -3.75 11.50
CA ARG A 436 -23.50 -3.86 10.57
C ARG A 436 -23.12 -3.47 9.15
N THR A 437 -22.41 -2.36 8.97
CA THR A 437 -21.96 -1.93 7.64
C THR A 437 -20.99 -2.95 7.02
N LEU A 438 -20.05 -3.51 7.80
CA LEU A 438 -19.17 -4.58 7.29
C LEU A 438 -19.96 -5.82 6.86
N ILE A 439 -20.98 -6.22 7.63
CA ILE A 439 -21.85 -7.34 7.29
C ILE A 439 -22.59 -7.06 5.98
N ASP A 440 -23.10 -5.85 5.79
CA ASP A 440 -23.74 -5.46 4.53
C ASP A 440 -22.78 -5.58 3.34
N TYR A 441 -21.55 -5.09 3.51
CA TYR A 441 -20.49 -5.16 2.50
C TYR A 441 -20.08 -6.59 2.12
N THR A 442 -20.36 -7.62 2.92
CA THR A 442 -20.16 -9.02 2.45
C THR A 442 -21.02 -9.36 1.22
N GLY A 443 -22.11 -8.63 1.01
CA GLY A 443 -22.99 -8.71 -0.15
C GLY A 443 -22.60 -7.79 -1.32
N GLU A 444 -21.47 -7.10 -1.25
CA GLU A 444 -21.01 -6.17 -2.29
C GLU A 444 -20.63 -6.91 -3.59
N MET A 445 -20.92 -6.26 -4.73
CA MET A 445 -20.62 -6.75 -6.07
C MET A 445 -19.14 -6.62 -6.46
N ARG A 446 -18.48 -5.49 -6.14
CA ARG A 446 -17.03 -5.28 -6.29
C ARG A 446 -16.30 -6.17 -5.28
N LEU A 447 -15.80 -7.31 -5.74
CA LEU A 447 -15.45 -8.40 -4.82
C LEU A 447 -14.31 -8.09 -3.85
N TYR A 448 -13.40 -7.18 -4.19
CA TYR A 448 -12.34 -6.78 -3.26
C TYR A 448 -12.93 -6.13 -1.99
N LEU A 449 -13.98 -5.30 -2.10
CA LEU A 449 -14.67 -4.70 -0.95
C LEU A 449 -15.36 -5.78 -0.11
N ALA A 450 -16.04 -6.73 -0.75
CA ALA A 450 -16.72 -7.82 -0.05
C ALA A 450 -15.75 -8.76 0.68
N ARG A 451 -14.59 -9.03 0.08
CA ARG A 451 -13.54 -9.85 0.70
C ARG A 451 -12.86 -9.11 1.84
N SER A 452 -12.52 -7.84 1.66
CA SER A 452 -11.99 -6.97 2.72
C SER A 452 -12.92 -6.92 3.93
N ALA A 453 -14.23 -6.75 3.71
CA ALA A 453 -15.23 -6.77 4.77
C ALA A 453 -15.29 -8.11 5.52
N ARG A 454 -15.27 -9.25 4.79
CA ARG A 454 -15.23 -10.58 5.40
C ARG A 454 -13.93 -10.81 6.17
N ALA A 455 -12.79 -10.43 5.61
CA ALA A 455 -11.49 -10.59 6.22
C ALA A 455 -11.42 -9.81 7.54
N GLU A 456 -11.95 -8.58 7.54
CA GLU A 456 -12.09 -7.77 8.75
C GLU A 456 -13.00 -8.44 9.79
N LEU A 457 -14.22 -8.82 9.41
CA LEU A 457 -15.16 -9.48 10.32
C LEU A 457 -14.54 -10.72 10.94
N ARG A 458 -13.84 -11.53 10.14
CA ARG A 458 -13.13 -12.72 10.62
C ARG A 458 -12.07 -12.37 11.67
N ASP A 459 -11.29 -11.33 11.41
CA ASP A 459 -10.22 -10.88 12.30
C ASP A 459 -10.77 -10.42 13.66
N ILE A 460 -11.76 -9.52 13.65
CA ILE A 460 -12.30 -8.94 14.89
C ILE A 460 -13.30 -9.84 15.62
N ALA A 461 -13.95 -10.79 14.92
CA ALA A 461 -14.91 -11.71 15.52
C ALA A 461 -14.31 -13.05 15.97
N GLY A 462 -13.14 -13.43 15.44
CA GLY A 462 -12.53 -14.74 15.69
C GLY A 462 -13.28 -15.93 15.08
N VAL A 463 -14.26 -15.69 14.22
CA VAL A 463 -15.07 -16.71 13.51
C VAL A 463 -15.21 -16.34 12.03
N ASP A 464 -15.51 -17.29 11.15
CA ASP A 464 -15.75 -17.01 9.73
C ASP A 464 -17.08 -17.60 9.28
N HIS A 465 -18.08 -16.74 9.07
CA HIS A 465 -19.37 -17.12 8.48
C HIS A 465 -19.42 -16.94 6.96
N ALA A 466 -18.25 -16.85 6.32
CA ALA A 466 -18.11 -16.60 4.90
C ALA A 466 -18.89 -15.35 4.46
N TYR A 467 -19.71 -15.46 3.43
CA TYR A 467 -20.58 -14.39 2.92
C TYR A 467 -22.04 -14.54 3.39
N ASP A 468 -22.30 -15.33 4.45
CA ASP A 468 -23.65 -15.52 4.99
C ASP A 468 -24.02 -14.37 5.95
N ARG A 469 -24.73 -13.37 5.40
CA ARG A 469 -25.20 -12.20 6.15
C ARG A 469 -26.10 -12.56 7.34
N SER A 470 -26.90 -13.62 7.23
CA SER A 470 -27.84 -14.00 8.29
C SER A 470 -27.09 -14.53 9.50
N ARG A 471 -26.08 -15.38 9.28
CA ARG A 471 -25.20 -15.87 10.35
C ARG A 471 -24.40 -14.76 11.00
N TRP A 472 -23.82 -13.85 10.21
CA TRP A 472 -23.12 -12.68 10.75
C TRP A 472 -24.04 -11.78 11.58
N THR A 473 -25.27 -11.55 11.13
CA THR A 473 -26.26 -10.74 11.87
C THR A 473 -26.64 -11.41 13.20
N ALA A 474 -26.85 -12.72 13.20
CA ALA A 474 -27.13 -13.48 14.41
C ALA A 474 -25.95 -13.46 15.39
N TRP A 475 -24.71 -13.58 14.88
CA TRP A 475 -23.50 -13.44 15.68
C TRP A 475 -23.42 -12.04 16.32
N LEU A 476 -23.63 -10.98 15.53
CA LEU A 476 -23.56 -9.60 16.03
C LEU A 476 -24.59 -9.35 17.14
N ALA A 477 -25.83 -9.84 16.98
CA ALA A 477 -26.86 -9.71 18.01
C ALA A 477 -26.49 -10.40 19.35
N ALA A 478 -25.69 -11.47 19.29
CA ALA A 478 -25.14 -12.10 20.50
C ALA A 478 -23.95 -11.31 21.06
N ALA A 479 -23.03 -10.87 20.19
CA ALA A 479 -21.84 -10.11 20.58
C ALA A 479 -22.18 -8.74 21.20
N GLU A 480 -23.18 -8.04 20.66
CA GLU A 480 -23.69 -6.78 21.22
C GLU A 480 -24.17 -6.95 22.67
N LYS A 481 -24.86 -8.06 22.98
CA LYS A 481 -25.30 -8.36 24.36
C LYS A 481 -24.15 -8.68 25.30
N ALA A 482 -23.08 -9.28 24.78
CA ALA A 482 -21.86 -9.56 25.53
C ALA A 482 -20.97 -8.32 25.73
N GLY A 483 -21.18 -7.27 24.95
CA GLY A 483 -20.34 -6.07 24.91
C GLY A 483 -19.22 -6.23 23.88
N LEU A 484 -19.20 -5.34 22.87
CA LEU A 484 -18.15 -5.31 21.87
C LEU A 484 -16.94 -4.53 22.42
N ALA A 485 -15.84 -5.23 22.64
CA ALA A 485 -14.59 -4.62 23.08
C ALA A 485 -13.86 -3.97 21.88
N PRO A 486 -13.11 -2.88 22.09
CA PRO A 486 -12.23 -2.35 21.06
C PRO A 486 -11.04 -3.28 20.77
N ILE A 487 -10.68 -3.42 19.49
CA ILE A 487 -9.62 -4.32 19.00
C ILE A 487 -8.73 -3.59 17.98
N PRO A 488 -7.52 -3.13 18.36
CA PRO A 488 -6.62 -2.41 17.46
C PRO A 488 -6.12 -3.29 16.32
N TYR A 489 -5.93 -2.68 15.15
CA TYR A 489 -5.21 -3.31 14.06
C TYR A 489 -3.70 -3.18 14.28
N THR A 490 -3.07 -4.30 14.64
CA THR A 490 -1.65 -4.32 15.04
C THR A 490 -0.69 -4.71 13.92
N THR A 491 -1.19 -5.18 12.78
CA THR A 491 -0.33 -5.55 11.64
C THR A 491 0.31 -4.29 11.05
N ARG A 492 1.63 -4.22 11.14
CA ARG A 492 2.43 -3.16 10.52
C ARG A 492 2.85 -3.63 9.13
N HIS A 493 2.28 -3.01 8.10
CA HIS A 493 2.69 -3.24 6.71
C HIS A 493 3.99 -2.48 6.42
N ALA A 494 4.99 -3.21 5.93
CA ALA A 494 6.28 -2.67 5.50
C ALA A 494 6.11 -1.88 4.19
#